data_AF-A0A935Z524-F1
#
_entry.id   AF-A0A935Z524-F1
#
_cell.length_a   1.000
_cell.length_b   1.000
_cell.length_c   1.000
_cell.angle_alpha   90.00
_cell.angle_beta   90.00
_cell.angle_gamma   90.00
#
_symmetry.space_group_name_H-M   'P 1'
#
loop_
_entity.id
_entity.type
_entity.pdbx_description
1 polymer ?
#
loop_
_entity_poly.entity_id
_entity_poly.type
_entity_poly.pdbx_seq_one_letter_code
_entity_poly.pdbx_strand_id
1 'polypeptide(L)'
;MTTHDRRQHRSDDPLVALHYQLATARARENLDAMVLADGSGIVVAGAGSWAVCEEIAAYAPLLAESDPAPVSTRISELRDAVLVQPLAYSDGPVFLCARGEASHAAIASTAEGIVRILRAA
;
A
#
# COMPACT_ATOMS: atom_id res chain seq x y z
N MET A 1 4.53 -17.65 16.94
CA MET A 1 3.77 -16.39 17.04
C MET A 1 2.35 -16.74 17.47
N THR A 2 2.04 -16.54 18.76
CA THR A 2 0.77 -16.91 19.40
C THR A 2 -0.35 -15.92 19.09
N THR A 3 -1.60 -16.37 19.11
CA THR A 3 -2.82 -15.59 18.80
C THR A 3 -3.02 -14.30 19.60
N HIS A 4 -2.28 -14.11 20.70
CA HIS A 4 -2.34 -12.93 21.56
C HIS A 4 -1.58 -11.72 21.00
N ASP A 5 -0.46 -11.91 20.31
CA ASP A 5 0.30 -10.80 19.68
C ASP A 5 -0.48 -10.13 18.54
N ARG A 6 -1.30 -10.92 17.82
CA ARG A 6 -2.19 -10.40 16.77
C ARG A 6 -3.25 -9.41 17.28
N ARG A 7 -3.48 -9.31 18.59
CA ARG A 7 -4.56 -8.52 19.18
C ARG A 7 -4.10 -7.23 19.88
N GLN A 8 -2.81 -6.92 19.89
CA GLN A 8 -2.31 -5.73 20.60
C GLN A 8 -2.51 -4.40 19.84
N HIS A 9 -2.80 -4.44 18.54
CA HIS A 9 -2.93 -3.25 17.70
C HIS A 9 -4.28 -3.21 16.96
N ARG A 10 -5.40 -3.30 17.70
CA ARG A 10 -6.73 -2.99 17.17
C ARG A 10 -7.11 -1.58 17.55
N SER A 11 -7.41 -0.76 16.56
CA SER A 11 -7.99 0.58 16.72
C SER A 11 -9.36 0.59 16.06
N ASP A 12 -10.32 1.28 16.66
CA ASP A 12 -11.62 1.57 16.04
C ASP A 12 -11.54 2.76 15.07
N ASP A 13 -10.43 3.53 15.11
CA ASP A 13 -10.10 4.53 14.08
C ASP A 13 -9.57 3.82 12.81
N PRO A 14 -10.25 3.94 11.65
CA PRO A 14 -9.84 3.30 10.42
C PRO A 14 -8.43 3.68 9.95
N LEU A 15 -8.00 4.93 10.09
CA LEU A 15 -6.67 5.36 9.62
C LEU A 15 -5.56 4.71 10.44
N VAL A 16 -5.77 4.62 11.76
CA VAL A 16 -4.85 3.94 12.66
C VAL A 16 -4.83 2.43 12.36
N ALA A 17 -5.99 1.82 12.11
CA ALA A 17 -6.08 0.41 11.74
C ALA A 17 -5.38 0.11 10.40
N LEU A 18 -5.52 0.99 9.40
CA LEU A 18 -4.81 0.90 8.13
C LEU A 18 -3.31 0.99 8.34
N HIS A 19 -2.83 1.97 9.11
CA HIS A 19 -1.41 2.10 9.41
C HIS A 19 -0.84 0.85 10.08
N TYR A 20 -1.52 0.27 11.08
CA TYR A 20 -1.07 -0.97 11.72
C TYR A 20 -1.08 -2.18 10.79
N GLN A 21 -2.10 -2.29 9.92
CA GLN A 21 -2.17 -3.34 8.92
C GLN A 21 -0.98 -3.26 7.96
N LEU A 22 -0.66 -2.06 7.45
CA LEU A 22 0.49 -1.82 6.57
C LEU A 22 1.82 -2.06 7.29
N ALA A 23 1.99 -1.57 8.52
CA ALA A 23 3.21 -1.75 9.30
C ALA A 23 3.49 -3.24 9.61
N THR A 24 2.45 -4.00 9.93
CA THR A 24 2.55 -5.44 10.17
C THR A 24 2.94 -6.19 8.90
N ALA A 25 2.30 -5.88 7.77
CA ALA A 25 2.62 -6.49 6.49
C ALA A 25 4.05 -6.13 6.04
N ARG A 26 4.45 -4.86 6.16
CA ARG A 26 5.80 -4.39 5.86
C ARG A 26 6.85 -5.17 6.65
N ALA A 27 6.66 -5.29 7.97
CA ALA A 27 7.58 -5.99 8.84
C ALA A 27 7.63 -7.50 8.54
N ARG A 28 6.48 -8.12 8.25
CA ARG A 28 6.39 -9.57 7.97
C ARG A 28 7.13 -9.96 6.69
N GLU A 29 7.03 -9.12 5.66
CA GLU A 29 7.63 -9.35 4.34
C GLU A 29 9.00 -8.65 4.18
N ASN A 30 9.52 -8.03 5.24
CA ASN A 30 10.79 -7.27 5.23
C ASN A 30 10.87 -6.21 4.11
N LEU A 31 9.79 -5.43 3.96
CA LEU A 31 9.68 -4.41 2.91
C LEU A 31 10.21 -3.05 3.38
N ASP A 32 10.66 -2.24 2.43
CA ASP A 32 11.12 -0.87 2.70
C ASP A 32 9.96 0.04 3.07
N ALA A 33 8.87 -0.08 2.30
CA ALA A 33 7.65 0.69 2.50
C ALA A 33 6.40 -0.05 2.00
N MET A 34 5.28 0.22 2.66
CA MET A 34 3.94 -0.11 2.17
C MET A 34 3.05 1.11 2.29
N VAL A 35 2.25 1.38 1.25
CA VAL A 35 1.46 2.60 1.14
C VAL A 35 0.09 2.26 0.61
N LEU A 36 -0.95 2.86 1.21
CA LEU A 36 -2.26 2.98 0.61
C LEU A 36 -2.38 4.42 0.09
N ALA A 37 -2.53 4.58 -1.21
CA ALA A 37 -2.70 5.87 -1.87
C ALA A 37 -4.08 5.99 -2.52
N ASP A 38 -4.58 7.21 -2.67
CA ASP A 38 -5.81 7.48 -3.42
C ASP A 38 -5.55 7.70 -4.93
N GLY A 39 -6.62 7.93 -5.68
CA GLY A 39 -6.59 8.22 -7.11
C GLY A 39 -5.79 9.47 -7.51
N SER A 40 -5.56 10.40 -6.56
CA SER A 40 -4.80 11.63 -6.78
C SER A 40 -3.31 11.48 -6.44
N GLY A 41 -2.89 10.30 -6.00
CA GLY A 41 -1.53 10.03 -5.57
C GLY A 41 -1.21 10.56 -4.17
N ILE A 42 -2.21 10.72 -3.31
CA ILE A 42 -2.03 11.16 -1.91
C ILE A 42 -1.99 9.94 -0.98
N VAL A 43 -1.09 9.99 0.01
CA VAL A 43 -0.99 8.95 1.05
C VAL A 43 -2.24 8.99 1.94
N VAL A 44 -3.01 7.90 1.92
CA VAL A 44 -4.10 7.65 2.88
C VAL A 44 -3.53 7.05 4.16
N ALA A 45 -2.64 6.07 4.02
CA ALA A 45 -1.88 5.48 5.12
C ALA A 45 -0.54 4.95 4.59
N GLY A 46 0.51 5.00 5.41
CA GLY A 46 1.83 4.53 5.01
C GLY A 46 2.61 3.91 6.17
N ALA A 47 3.48 2.97 5.85
CA ALA A 47 4.43 2.37 6.77
C ALA A 47 5.81 2.30 6.08
N GLY A 48 6.78 3.04 6.61
CA GLY A 48 8.09 3.28 6.00
C GLY A 48 8.57 4.69 6.33
N SER A 49 9.61 5.17 5.66
CA SER A 49 9.96 6.60 5.76
C SER A 49 8.92 7.43 5.01
N TRP A 50 8.61 8.62 5.53
CA TRP A 50 7.61 9.51 4.95
C TRP A 50 7.93 9.87 3.49
N ALA A 51 9.18 10.25 3.21
CA ALA A 51 9.63 10.61 1.86
C ALA A 51 9.44 9.48 0.83
N VAL A 52 9.67 8.22 1.24
CA VAL A 52 9.44 7.07 0.36
C VAL A 52 7.94 6.84 0.15
N CYS A 53 7.14 7.00 1.21
CA CYS A 53 5.69 6.83 1.11
C CYS A 53 5.06 7.87 0.18
N GLU A 54 5.46 9.14 0.31
CA GLU A 54 4.99 10.22 -0.57
C GLU A 54 5.38 10.01 -2.02
N GLU A 55 6.63 9.65 -2.29
CA GLU A 55 7.08 9.37 -3.65
C GLU A 55 6.24 8.24 -4.28
N ILE A 56 6.10 7.11 -3.57
CA ILE A 56 5.35 5.97 -4.07
C ILE A 56 3.90 6.36 -4.34
N ALA A 57 3.24 7.08 -3.42
CA ALA A 57 1.86 7.50 -3.60
C ALA A 57 1.71 8.42 -4.83
N ALA A 58 2.59 9.41 -4.98
CA ALA A 58 2.52 10.37 -6.09
C ALA A 58 2.61 9.68 -7.45
N TYR A 59 3.41 8.61 -7.56
CA TYR A 59 3.56 7.85 -8.80
C TYR A 59 2.56 6.68 -8.92
N ALA A 60 1.85 6.28 -7.87
CA ALA A 60 0.99 5.10 -7.86
C ALA A 60 -0.04 5.07 -9.01
N PRO A 61 -0.74 6.17 -9.35
CA PRO A 61 -1.67 6.18 -10.47
C PRO A 61 -0.98 5.85 -11.81
N LEU A 62 0.19 6.43 -12.07
CA LEU A 62 0.97 6.22 -13.30
C LEU A 62 1.61 4.83 -13.37
N LEU A 63 1.95 4.26 -12.21
CA LEU A 63 2.49 2.90 -12.10
C LEU A 63 1.41 1.83 -12.32
N ALA A 64 0.14 2.16 -12.05
CA ALA A 64 -0.99 1.26 -12.27
C ALA A 64 -1.47 1.21 -13.74
N GLU A 65 -1.02 2.12 -14.60
CA GLU A 65 -1.41 2.16 -16.02
C GLU A 65 -0.75 1.02 -16.84
N SER A 66 -1.59 0.28 -17.56
CA SER A 66 -1.15 -0.85 -18.41
C SER A 66 -0.52 -0.43 -19.74
N ASP A 67 -0.87 0.75 -20.27
CA ASP A 67 -0.34 1.29 -21.53
C ASP A 67 0.16 2.73 -21.35
N PRO A 68 1.39 2.88 -20.85
CA PRO A 68 1.90 4.18 -20.46
C PRO A 68 2.49 4.94 -21.65
N ALA A 69 2.15 6.22 -21.73
CA ALA A 69 2.83 7.17 -22.61
C ALA A 69 4.37 7.14 -22.35
N PRO A 70 5.20 7.68 -23.27
CA PRO A 70 6.65 7.72 -23.10
C PRO A 70 7.03 8.30 -21.73
N VAL A 71 7.50 7.43 -20.84
CA VAL A 71 7.68 7.73 -19.42
C VAL A 71 9.10 8.19 -19.13
N SER A 72 9.23 9.11 -18.17
CA SER A 72 10.54 9.55 -17.66
C SER A 72 11.33 8.40 -17.03
N THR A 73 12.67 8.52 -16.97
CA THR A 73 13.56 7.52 -16.36
C THR A 73 13.13 7.12 -14.94
N ARG A 74 12.62 8.06 -14.15
CA ARG A 74 12.20 7.79 -12.76
C ARG A 74 11.03 6.82 -12.66
N ILE A 75 10.06 6.91 -13.57
CA ILE A 75 8.90 6.02 -13.57
C ILE A 75 9.33 4.60 -13.94
N SER A 76 10.26 4.45 -14.89
CA SER A 76 10.83 3.15 -15.24
C SER A 76 11.54 2.50 -14.04
N GLU A 77 12.38 3.25 -13.32
CA GLU A 77 13.03 2.75 -12.10
C GLU A 77 12.03 2.31 -11.03
N LEU A 78 10.96 3.08 -10.84
CA LEU A 78 9.94 2.77 -9.83
C LEU A 78 9.12 1.53 -10.20
N ARG A 79 8.88 1.26 -11.49
CA ARG A 79 8.15 0.05 -11.92
C ARG A 79 8.85 -1.24 -11.56
N ASP A 80 10.17 -1.24 -11.62
CA ASP A 80 10.97 -2.40 -11.27
C ASP A 80 11.08 -2.59 -9.74
N ALA A 81 10.88 -1.51 -8.97
CA ALA A 81 11.09 -1.48 -7.53
C ALA A 81 9.80 -1.49 -6.68
N VAL A 82 8.64 -1.22 -7.29
CA VAL A 82 7.36 -1.01 -6.59
C VAL A 82 6.28 -1.87 -7.23
N LEU A 83 5.68 -2.76 -6.43
CA LEU A 83 4.43 -3.41 -6.81
C LEU A 83 3.26 -2.49 -6.49
N VAL A 84 2.38 -2.28 -7.46
CA VAL A 84 1.15 -1.50 -7.31
C VAL A 84 -0.05 -2.40 -7.59
N GLN A 85 -0.93 -2.55 -6.60
CA GLN A 85 -2.18 -3.30 -6.72
C GLN A 85 -3.37 -2.34 -6.56
N PRO A 86 -4.10 -2.03 -7.65
CA PRO A 86 -5.35 -1.29 -7.58
C PRO A 86 -6.39 -2.07 -6.77
N LEU A 87 -7.12 -1.36 -5.91
CA LEU A 87 -8.23 -1.89 -5.14
C LEU A 87 -9.51 -1.12 -5.51
N ALA A 88 -10.60 -1.86 -5.67
CA ALA A 88 -11.91 -1.27 -5.86
C ALA A 88 -12.45 -0.73 -4.52
N TYR A 89 -12.65 0.59 -4.44
CA TYR A 89 -13.29 1.30 -3.34
C TYR A 89 -14.32 2.31 -3.86
N SER A 90 -15.35 2.63 -3.07
CA SER A 90 -16.58 3.27 -3.54
C SER A 90 -16.39 4.63 -4.22
N ASP A 91 -15.43 5.42 -3.75
CA ASP A 91 -15.26 6.82 -4.17
C ASP A 91 -14.10 7.05 -5.16
N GLY A 92 -13.54 5.97 -5.70
CA GLY A 92 -12.45 6.04 -6.66
C GLY A 92 -11.41 4.94 -6.47
N PRO A 93 -10.42 4.86 -7.37
CA PRO A 93 -9.35 3.89 -7.22
C PRO A 93 -8.51 4.24 -6.00
N VAL A 94 -8.18 3.21 -5.22
CA VAL A 94 -7.11 3.28 -4.21
C VAL A 94 -6.05 2.25 -4.56
N PHE A 95 -4.79 2.57 -4.29
CA PHE A 95 -3.66 1.76 -4.69
C PHE A 95 -2.94 1.25 -3.45
N LEU A 96 -2.80 -0.07 -3.33
CA LEU A 96 -1.89 -0.69 -2.39
C LEU A 96 -0.53 -0.84 -3.06
N CYS A 97 0.47 -0.14 -2.53
CA CYS A 97 1.83 -0.14 -3.06
C CYS A 97 2.79 -0.77 -2.06
N ALA A 98 3.78 -1.50 -2.57
CA ALA A 98 4.86 -2.07 -1.78
C ALA A 98 6.21 -1.89 -2.47
N ARG A 99 7.20 -1.41 -1.73
CA ARG A 99 8.58 -1.29 -2.18
C ARG A 99 9.44 -2.36 -1.54
N GLY A 100 10.23 -3.04 -2.36
CA GLY A 100 11.03 -4.21 -1.98
C GLY A 100 10.47 -5.50 -2.59
N GLU A 101 11.07 -6.63 -2.23
CA GLU A 101 10.74 -7.95 -2.77
C GLU A 101 9.46 -8.51 -2.12
N ALA A 102 8.30 -7.97 -2.51
CA ALA A 102 7.01 -8.51 -2.09
C ALA A 102 6.51 -9.60 -3.05
N SER A 103 5.95 -10.68 -2.50
CA SER A 103 5.21 -11.64 -3.32
C SER A 103 3.80 -11.12 -3.61
N HIS A 104 3.28 -11.41 -4.80
CA HIS A 104 1.90 -11.07 -5.17
C HIS A 104 0.88 -11.65 -4.18
N ALA A 105 1.14 -12.84 -3.63
CA ALA A 105 0.29 -13.46 -2.62
C ALA A 105 0.26 -12.67 -1.29
N ALA A 106 1.41 -12.13 -0.86
CA ALA A 106 1.48 -11.30 0.34
C ALA A 106 0.74 -9.97 0.17
N ILE A 107 0.87 -9.34 -1.00
CA ILE A 107 0.14 -8.12 -1.34
C ILE A 107 -1.36 -8.37 -1.41
N ALA A 108 -1.79 -9.46 -2.07
CA ALA A 108 -3.21 -9.84 -2.13
C ALA A 108 -3.81 -10.09 -0.74
N SER A 109 -3.11 -10.82 0.14
CA SER A 109 -3.54 -11.03 1.52
C SER A 109 -3.65 -9.72 2.31
N THR A 110 -2.73 -8.78 2.08
CA THR A 110 -2.77 -7.46 2.72
C THR A 110 -3.94 -6.64 2.21
N ALA A 111 -4.18 -6.65 0.90
CA ALA A 111 -5.31 -6.00 0.23
C ALA A 111 -6.65 -6.43 0.81
N GLU A 112 -6.86 -7.73 1.04
CA GLU A 112 -8.08 -8.24 1.69
C GLU A 112 -8.27 -7.68 3.11
N GLY A 113 -7.18 -7.44 3.84
CA GLY A 113 -7.22 -6.78 5.15
C GLY A 113 -7.62 -5.31 5.04
N ILE A 114 -7.00 -4.58 4.12
CA ILE A 114 -7.26 -3.16 3.85
C ILE A 114 -8.72 -2.95 3.43
N VAL A 115 -9.23 -3.73 2.47
CA VAL A 115 -10.62 -3.63 1.99
C VAL A 115 -11.62 -3.86 3.12
N ARG A 116 -11.34 -4.76 4.07
CA ARG A 116 -12.21 -4.96 5.24
C ARG A 116 -12.24 -3.75 6.17
N ILE A 117 -11.11 -3.08 6.37
CA ILE A 117 -11.04 -1.86 7.19
C ILE A 117 -11.80 -0.73 6.49
N LEU A 118 -11.55 -0.52 5.19
CA LEU A 118 -12.20 0.53 4.40
C LEU A 118 -13.73 0.38 4.31
N ARG A 119 -14.26 -0.85 4.34
CA ARG A 119 -15.72 -1.11 4.35
C ARG A 119 -16.38 -0.93 5.71
N ALA A 120 -15.59 -0.91 6.79
CA ALA A 120 -16.08 -0.74 8.15
C ALA A 120 -15.97 0.71 8.65
N ALA A 121 -15.29 1.57 7.88
CA ALA A 121 -15.22 3.02 8.05
C ALA A 121 -16.49 3.68 7.50
#